data_AF-A0A1J4RM28-F1
#
_entry.id   AF-A0A1J4RM28-F1
#
_cell.length_a   1.000
_cell.length_b   1.000
_cell.length_c   1.000
_cell.angle_alpha   90.00
_cell.angle_beta   90.00
_cell.angle_gamma   90.00
#
_symmetry.space_group_name_H-M   'P 1'
#
loop_
_entity.id
_entity.type
_entity.pdbx_description
1 polymer ?
#
loop_
_entity_poly.entity_id
_entity_poly.type
_entity_poly.pdbx_seq_one_letter_code
_entity_poly.pdbx_strand_id
1 'polypeptide(L)' 'MAKAKKELPLAPLERILRVAGAKRVSKSAVKEFAAVIGDYAFDLSSEASILAKHAGRKTIIESDVRMARRKMA' A
#
# COMPACT_ATOMS: atom_id res chain seq x y z
N MET A 1 9.77 -16.02 -0.61
CA MET A 1 10.51 -14.86 -0.04
C MET A 1 9.68 -14.33 1.09
N ALA A 2 10.22 -14.26 2.31
CA ALA A 2 9.48 -13.77 3.47
C ALA A 2 9.00 -12.34 3.18
N LYS A 3 7.69 -12.08 3.32
CA LYS A 3 7.16 -10.70 3.38
C LYS A 3 7.87 -10.04 4.56
N ALA A 4 8.94 -9.31 4.28
CA ALA A 4 9.51 -8.41 5.27
C ALA A 4 8.36 -7.50 5.66
N LYS A 5 7.92 -7.62 6.92
CA LYS A 5 6.88 -6.80 7.53
C LYS A 5 7.38 -5.37 7.46
N LYS A 6 7.16 -4.71 6.31
CA LYS A 6 7.57 -3.34 6.08
C LYS A 6 6.66 -2.52 6.95
N GLU A 7 7.17 -2.14 8.11
CA GLU A 7 6.45 -1.33 9.08
C GLU A 7 6.21 0.03 8.43
N LEU A 8 4.99 0.23 7.90
CA LEU A 8 4.54 1.54 7.51
C LEU A 8 4.56 2.44 8.75
N PRO A 9 5.00 3.71 8.63
CA PRO A 9 5.01 4.62 9.76
C PRO A 9 3.62 4.73 10.40
N LEU A 10 3.52 4.41 11.68
CA LEU A 10 2.24 4.34 12.38
C LEU A 10 1.54 5.71 12.49
N ALA A 11 2.29 6.80 12.66
CA ALA A 11 1.70 8.13 12.87
C ALA A 11 0.91 8.66 11.65
N PRO A 12 1.40 8.58 10.41
CA PRO A 12 0.60 8.87 9.21
C PRO A 12 -0.64 7.99 9.08
N LEU A 13 -0.54 6.71 9.42
CA LEU A 13 -1.64 5.77 9.35
C LEU A 13 -2.72 6.05 10.40
N GLU A 14 -2.33 6.39 11.63
CA GLU A 14 -3.24 6.86 12.67
C GLU A 14 -3.97 8.13 12.22
N ARG A 15 -3.26 9.06 11.56
CA ARG A 15 -3.86 10.28 11.01
C ARG A 15 -4.95 9.97 9.99
N ILE A 16 -4.73 9.01 9.09
CA ILE A 16 -5.75 8.57 8.12
C ILE A 16 -7.00 8.07 8.85
N LEU A 17 -6.83 7.21 9.87
CA LEU A 17 -7.95 6.69 10.66
C LEU A 17 -8.73 7.81 11.38
N ARG A 18 -8.03 8.84 11.89
CA ARG A 18 -8.68 10.00 12.53
C ARG A 18 -9.42 10.88 11.53
N VAL A 19 -8.84 11.13 10.36
CA VAL A 19 -9.49 11.87 9.27
C VAL A 19 -10.74 11.12 8.77
N ALA A 20 -10.71 9.78 8.81
CA ALA A 20 -11.88 8.94 8.53
C ALA A 20 -12.96 8.99 9.63
N GLY A 21 -12.77 9.77 10.70
CA GLY A 21 -13.78 10.02 11.74
C GLY A 21 -13.50 9.35 13.09
N ALA A 22 -12.40 8.60 13.24
CA ALA A 22 -12.07 7.97 14.51
C ALA A 22 -11.63 9.01 15.57
N LYS A 23 -12.42 9.19 16.63
CA LYS A 23 -12.07 10.08 17.77
C LYS A 23 -10.86 9.56 18.57
N ARG A 24 -10.75 8.24 18.71
CA ARG A 24 -9.65 7.53 19.39
C ARG A 24 -9.25 6.34 18.54
N VAL A 25 -7.95 6.05 18.51
CA VAL A 25 -7.40 4.89 17.80
C VAL A 25 -6.42 4.20 18.75
N SER A 26 -6.56 2.89 18.95
CA SER A 26 -5.63 2.12 19.77
C SER A 26 -4.34 1.83 18.99
N LYS A 27 -3.21 1.69 19.70
CA LYS A 27 -1.94 1.32 19.06
C LYS A 27 -2.02 -0.01 18.30
N SER A 28 -2.80 -0.96 18.79
CA SER A 28 -3.03 -2.24 18.10
C SER A 28 -3.82 -2.07 16.82
N ALA A 29 -4.86 -1.21 16.80
CA ALA A 29 -5.61 -0.91 15.58
C ALA A 29 -4.74 -0.25 14.51
N VAL A 30 -3.86 0.69 14.89
CA VAL A 30 -2.92 1.30 13.93
C VAL A 30 -1.95 0.26 13.36
N LYS A 31 -1.47 -0.68 14.18
CA LYS A 31 -0.59 -1.77 13.72
C LYS A 31 -1.28 -2.72 12.76
N GLU A 32 -2.53 -3.08 13.05
CA GLU A 32 -3.32 -3.95 12.17
C GLU A 32 -3.60 -3.26 10.84
N PHE A 33 -4.04 -1.99 10.89
CA PHE A 33 -4.23 -1.18 9.70
C PHE A 33 -2.95 -1.04 8.87
N ALA A 34 -1.79 -0.89 9.52
CA ALA A 34 -0.49 -0.87 8.86
C ALA A 34 -0.16 -2.19 8.15
N ALA A 35 -0.51 -3.33 8.73
CA ALA A 35 -0.30 -4.63 8.11
C ALA A 35 -1.16 -4.77 6.85
N VAL A 36 -2.46 -4.50 6.95
CA VAL A 36 -3.40 -4.62 5.83
C VAL A 36 -3.04 -3.67 4.68
N ILE A 37 -2.77 -2.40 4.98
CA ILE A 37 -2.37 -1.43 3.97
C ILE A 37 -1.00 -1.77 3.37
N GLY A 38 -0.08 -2.28 4.18
CA GLY A 38 1.23 -2.74 3.72
C GLY A 38 1.13 -3.88 2.73
N ASP A 39 0.26 -4.86 2.99
CA ASP A 39 0.00 -5.98 2.08
C ASP A 39 -0.60 -5.51 0.75
N TYR A 40 -1.65 -4.70 0.80
CA TYR A 40 -2.27 -4.14 -0.41
C TYR A 40 -1.27 -3.30 -1.22
N ALA A 41 -0.48 -2.44 -0.56
CA ALA A 41 0.52 -1.61 -1.22
C ALA A 41 1.62 -2.47 -1.87
N PHE A 42 2.01 -3.57 -1.23
CA PHE A 42 3.00 -4.50 -1.78
C PHE A 42 2.48 -5.17 -3.05
N ASP A 43 1.26 -5.71 -3.02
CA ASP A 43 0.66 -6.39 -4.16
C ASP A 43 0.47 -5.41 -5.33
N LEU A 44 -0.03 -4.20 -5.05
CA LEU A 44 -0.17 -3.12 -6.03
C LEU A 44 1.19 -2.72 -6.64
N SER A 45 2.23 -2.59 -5.82
CA SER A 45 3.57 -2.22 -6.28
C SER A 45 4.20 -3.32 -7.15
N SER A 46 3.93 -4.59 -6.83
CA SER A 46 4.42 -5.74 -7.58
C SER A 46 3.78 -5.78 -8.96
N GLU A 47 2.46 -5.61 -9.04
CA GLU A 47 1.75 -5.56 -10.32
C GLU A 47 2.18 -4.33 -11.16
N ALA A 48 2.30 -3.15 -10.55
CA ALA A 48 2.77 -1.95 -11.25
C ALA A 48 4.20 -2.14 -11.80
N SER A 49 5.08 -2.81 -11.05
CA SER A 49 6.43 -3.15 -11.50
C SER A 49 6.42 -4.10 -12.71
N ILE A 50 5.53 -5.10 -12.70
CA ILE A 50 5.33 -6.03 -13.82
C ILE A 50 4.88 -5.27 -15.06
N LEU A 51 3.91 -4.36 -14.93
CA LEU A 51 3.42 -3.55 -16.05
C LEU A 51 4.49 -2.63 -16.65
N ALA A 52 5.27 -1.96 -15.80
CA ALA A 52 6.39 -1.15 -16.24
C ALA A 52 7.41 -2.00 -17.04
N LYS A 53 7.73 -3.19 -16.53
CA LYS A 53 8.65 -4.14 -17.18
C LYS A 53 8.15 -4.62 -18.54
N HIS A 54 6.86 -4.93 -18.66
CA HIS A 54 6.25 -5.32 -19.95
C HIS A 54 6.29 -4.19 -20.97
N ALA A 55 6.22 -2.93 -20.52
CA ALA A 55 6.38 -1.75 -21.35
C ALA A 55 7.86 -1.39 -21.64
N GLY A 56 8.83 -2.26 -21.28
CA GLY A 56 10.25 -2.02 -21.48
C GLY A 56 10.86 -0.95 -20.57
N ARG A 57 10.13 -0.49 -19.55
CA ARG A 57 10.56 0.57 -18.62
C ARG A 57 11.06 -0.02 -17.31
N LYS A 58 12.06 0.62 -16.73
CA LYS A 58 12.50 0.37 -15.34
C LYS A 58 11.81 1.28 -14.32
N THR A 59 11.23 2.38 -14.79
CA THR A 59 10.52 3.37 -13.98
C THR A 59 9.03 3.08 -14.00
N ILE A 60 8.44 2.89 -12.82
CA ILE A 60 6.98 2.85 -12.63
C ILE A 60 6.44 4.26 -12.82
N ILE A 61 5.45 4.43 -13.70
CA ILE A 61 4.76 5.70 -13.93
C ILE A 61 3.31 5.60 -13.45
N GLU A 62 2.61 6.74 -13.48
CA GLU A 62 1.22 6.83 -13.05
C GLU A 62 0.30 5.81 -13.73
N SER A 63 0.46 5.59 -15.04
CA SER A 63 -0.37 4.64 -15.80
C SER A 63 -0.21 3.20 -15.33
N ASP A 64 1.00 2.80 -14.89
CA ASP A 64 1.25 1.45 -14.36
C ASP A 64 0.51 1.25 -13.05
N VAL A 65 0.56 2.23 -12.15
CA VAL A 65 -0.17 2.18 -10.86
C VAL A 65 -1.67 2.17 -11.10
N ARG A 66 -2.16 3.00 -12.02
CA ARG A 66 -3.59 3.05 -12.37
C ARG A 66 -4.08 1.73 -12.97
N MET A 67 -3.29 1.10 -13.82
CA MET A 67 -3.62 -0.16 -14.46
C MET A 67 -3.51 -1.33 -13.47
N ALA A 68 -2.48 -1.35 -12.61
CA ALA A 68 -2.36 -2.31 -11.52
C ALA A 68 -3.60 -2.27 -10.61
N ARG A 69 -4.04 -1.06 -10.20
CA ARG A 69 -5.26 -0.87 -9.41
C ARG A 69 -6.50 -1.44 -10.10
N ARG A 70 -6.63 -1.23 -11.42
CA ARG A 70 -7.77 -1.77 -12.20
C ARG A 70 -7.76 -3.28 -12.29
N LYS A 71 -6.58 -3.92 -12.28
CA LYS A 71 -6.44 -5.37 -12.34
C LYS A 71 -6.69 -6.06 -11.00
N MET A 72 -6.52 -5.33 -9.89
CA MET A 72 -6.76 -5.81 -8.52
C MET A 72 -8.20 -5.60 -8.02
N ALA A 73 -9.01 -4.82 -8.75
CA ALA A 73 -10.42 -4.58 -8.45
C ALA A 73 -11.29 -5.72 -9.00
#